data_AF-A0A251XD51-F1
#
_entry.id   AF-A0A251XD51-F1
#
_cell.length_a   1.000
_cell.length_b   1.000
_cell.length_c   1.000
_cell.angle_alpha   90.00
_cell.angle_beta   90.00
_cell.angle_gamma   90.00
#
_symmetry.space_group_name_H-M   'P 1'
#
loop_
_entity.id
_entity.type
_entity.pdbx_description
1 polymer ?
#
loop_
_entity_poly.entity_id
_entity_poly.type
_entity_poly.pdbx_seq_one_letter_code
_entity_poly.pdbx_strand_id
1 'polypeptide(L)'
;MLARRRGTVVTLLDEGGIDDLDDATRDVVLDRLAEAVRDTRADKIIARTVPEGSDTAITVVGLSVAGDGSASLLGSDDLDDEVDLWLEIPRPRI
;
A
#
# COMPACT_ATOMS: atom_id res chain seq x y z
N MET A 1 8.48 -13.42 -7.37
CA MET A 1 7.12 -13.93 -7.12
C MET A 1 7.03 -14.54 -5.71
N LEU A 2 7.04 -13.73 -4.64
CA LEU A 2 6.96 -14.24 -3.26
C LEU A 2 5.60 -13.94 -2.58
N ALA A 3 4.99 -12.78 -2.87
CA ALA A 3 3.67 -12.40 -2.35
C ALA A 3 2.56 -13.45 -2.58
N ARG A 4 2.57 -14.12 -3.74
CA ARG A 4 1.55 -15.13 -4.12
C ARG A 4 1.58 -16.42 -3.29
N ARG A 5 2.63 -16.67 -2.50
CA ARG A 5 2.76 -17.96 -1.79
C ARG A 5 1.96 -18.00 -0.48
N ARG A 6 1.54 -16.85 0.05
CA ARG A 6 0.59 -16.72 1.17
C ARG A 6 -0.63 -15.84 0.84
N GLY A 7 -0.54 -15.02 -0.22
CA GLY A 7 -1.53 -13.99 -0.53
C GLY A 7 -1.25 -12.73 0.30
N THR A 8 -1.21 -11.58 -0.35
CA THR A 8 -1.06 -10.27 0.32
C THR A 8 -2.40 -9.55 0.23
N VAL A 9 -2.89 -9.04 1.35
CA VAL A 9 -4.10 -8.21 1.39
C VAL A 9 -3.71 -6.78 1.05
N VAL A 10 -4.34 -6.19 0.04
CA VAL A 10 -4.10 -4.79 -0.35
C VAL A 10 -5.36 -3.98 -0.11
N THR A 11 -5.25 -2.95 0.73
CA THR A 11 -6.30 -1.96 0.99
C THR A 11 -5.90 -0.65 0.36
N LEU A 12 -6.73 -0.15 -0.57
CA LEU A 12 -6.60 1.19 -1.13
C LEU A 12 -7.58 2.13 -0.42
N LEU A 13 -7.05 3.17 0.23
CA LEU A 13 -7.81 4.23 0.86
C LEU A 13 -7.74 5.45 -0.06
N ASP A 14 -8.88 5.81 -0.63
CA ASP A 14 -8.95 6.99 -1.49
C ASP A 14 -9.37 8.22 -0.67
N GLU A 15 -8.38 8.94 -0.13
CA GLU A 15 -8.60 10.18 0.62
C GLU A 15 -8.29 11.44 -0.21
N GLY A 16 -7.55 11.28 -1.30
CA GLY A 16 -7.04 12.37 -2.14
C GLY A 16 -7.44 12.35 -3.60
N GLY A 17 -8.37 11.48 -3.98
CA GLY A 17 -8.92 11.39 -5.32
C GLY A 17 -7.91 10.85 -6.33
N ILE A 18 -7.76 9.52 -6.41
CA ILE A 18 -7.01 8.92 -7.52
C ILE A 18 -7.62 9.29 -8.88
N ASP A 19 -8.93 9.52 -8.90
CA ASP A 19 -9.67 9.93 -10.08
C ASP A 19 -9.49 11.42 -10.42
N ASP A 20 -8.90 12.23 -9.52
CA ASP A 20 -8.55 13.62 -9.78
C ASP A 20 -7.17 13.75 -10.47
N LEU A 21 -6.41 12.67 -10.57
CA LEU A 21 -5.19 12.60 -11.37
C LEU A 21 -5.54 12.49 -12.85
N ASP A 22 -4.80 13.17 -13.72
CA ASP A 22 -4.88 12.91 -15.16
C ASP A 22 -4.42 11.47 -15.48
N ASP A 23 -4.93 10.90 -16.57
CA ASP A 23 -4.70 9.49 -16.92
C ASP A 23 -3.21 9.12 -16.99
N ALA A 24 -2.36 10.00 -17.54
CA ALA A 24 -0.93 9.73 -17.66
C ALA A 24 -0.24 9.70 -16.30
N THR A 25 -0.57 10.67 -15.43
CA THR A 25 -0.10 10.70 -14.04
C THR A 25 -0.59 9.47 -13.26
N ARG A 26 -1.86 9.12 -13.42
CA ARG A 26 -2.50 7.98 -12.75
C ARG A 26 -1.81 6.68 -13.13
N ASP A 27 -1.55 6.45 -14.41
CA ASP A 27 -0.88 5.24 -14.90
C ASP A 27 0.52 5.11 -14.31
N VAL A 28 1.32 6.18 -14.32
CA VAL A 28 2.68 6.18 -13.73
C VAL A 28 2.64 5.86 -12.22
N VAL A 29 1.68 6.41 -11.50
CA VAL A 29 1.52 6.17 -10.06
C VAL A 29 1.09 4.72 -9.79
N LEU A 30 0.12 4.21 -10.55
CA LEU A 30 -0.37 2.84 -10.43
C LEU A 30 0.68 1.79 -10.81
N ASP A 31 1.50 2.05 -11.83
CA ASP A 31 2.61 1.18 -12.21
C ASP A 31 3.63 1.06 -11.07
N ARG A 32 4.00 2.19 -10.44
CA ARG A 32 4.90 2.20 -9.28
C ARG A 32 4.31 1.47 -8.08
N LEU A 33 3.00 1.62 -7.84
CA LEU A 33 2.32 0.87 -6.78
C LEU A 33 2.34 -0.63 -7.09
N ALA A 34 2.09 -1.02 -8.34
CA ALA A 34 2.13 -2.41 -8.77
C ALA A 34 3.52 -3.04 -8.64
N GLU A 35 4.59 -2.27 -8.90
CA GLU A 35 5.97 -2.69 -8.63
C GLU A 35 6.21 -2.93 -7.14
N ALA A 36 5.81 -1.98 -6.28
CA ALA A 36 5.96 -2.12 -4.83
C ALA A 36 5.21 -3.37 -4.28
N VAL A 37 3.99 -3.62 -4.76
CA VAL A 37 3.19 -4.80 -4.39
C VAL A 37 3.84 -6.10 -4.89
N ARG A 38 4.53 -6.07 -6.04
CA ARG A 38 5.18 -7.25 -6.62
C ARG A 38 6.42 -7.70 -5.84
N ASP A 39 7.15 -6.74 -5.30
CA ASP A 39 8.48 -6.95 -4.71
C ASP A 39 8.45 -7.13 -3.19
N THR A 40 7.37 -6.72 -2.53
CA THR A 40 7.22 -6.84 -1.08
C THR A 40 6.97 -8.29 -0.62
N ARG A 41 7.33 -8.53 0.65
CA ARG A 41 6.99 -9.75 1.41
C ARG A 41 5.92 -9.52 2.47
N ALA A 42 5.42 -8.28 2.59
CA ALA A 42 4.39 -7.93 3.54
C ALA A 42 3.12 -8.77 3.35
N ASP A 43 2.49 -9.14 4.45
CA ASP A 43 1.22 -9.87 4.47
C ASP A 43 0.05 -8.92 4.19
N LYS A 44 0.17 -7.65 4.60
CA LYS A 44 -0.80 -6.58 4.37
C LYS A 44 -0.13 -5.37 3.74
N ILE A 45 -0.83 -4.68 2.85
CA ILE A 45 -0.42 -3.40 2.26
C ILE A 45 -1.58 -2.41 2.40
N ILE A 46 -1.28 -1.22 2.91
CA ILE A 46 -2.19 -0.09 2.96
C ILE A 46 -1.63 0.97 2.02
N ALA A 47 -2.32 1.19 0.90
CA ALA A 47 -2.05 2.28 -0.01
C ALA A 47 -3.07 3.40 0.25
N ARG A 48 -2.61 4.63 0.48
CA ARG A 48 -3.48 5.78 0.74
C ARG A 48 -3.17 6.89 -0.24
N THR A 49 -4.18 7.33 -0.99
CA THR A 49 -4.05 8.50 -1.86
C THR A 49 -3.97 9.75 -1.00
N VAL A 50 -3.11 10.68 -1.39
CA VAL A 50 -2.89 11.93 -0.66
C VAL A 50 -3.63 13.05 -1.38
N PRO A 51 -4.37 13.93 -0.67
CA PRO A 51 -5.08 15.06 -1.29
C PRO A 51 -4.22 15.94 -2.18
N GLU A 52 -4.89 16.70 -3.05
CA GLU A 52 -4.25 17.74 -3.87
C GLU A 52 -3.47 18.74 -3.00
N GLY A 53 -2.39 19.29 -3.56
CA GLY A 53 -1.48 20.21 -2.85
C GLY A 53 -0.27 19.53 -2.18
N SER A 54 -0.20 18.20 -2.16
CA SER A 54 1.01 17.44 -1.80
C SER A 54 1.85 17.08 -3.03
N ASP A 55 3.19 17.08 -2.90
CA ASP A 55 4.09 16.49 -3.89
C ASP A 55 3.99 14.95 -3.93
N THR A 56 3.34 14.33 -2.94
CA THR A 56 3.10 12.88 -2.85
C THR A 56 1.71 12.53 -3.39
N ALA A 57 1.63 11.47 -4.20
CA ALA A 57 0.38 10.95 -4.77
C ALA A 57 -0.21 9.86 -3.86
N ILE A 58 0.63 8.90 -3.45
CA ILE A 58 0.23 7.74 -2.65
C ILE A 58 1.29 7.47 -1.59
N THR A 59 0.86 7.21 -0.35
CA THR A 59 1.70 6.57 0.67
C THR A 59 1.38 5.09 0.73
N VAL A 60 2.41 4.26 0.90
CA VAL A 60 2.30 2.81 0.94
C VAL A 60 2.99 2.30 2.19
N VAL A 61 2.23 1.62 3.03
CA VAL A 61 2.73 0.93 4.23
C VAL A 61 2.49 -0.56 4.06
N GLY A 62 3.55 -1.35 4.17
CA GLY A 62 3.48 -2.81 4.23
C GLY A 62 3.70 -3.31 5.65
N LEU A 63 2.88 -4.27 6.07
CA LEU A 63 2.92 -4.87 7.40
C LEU A 63 3.14 -6.38 7.29
N SER A 64 4.04 -6.92 8.11
CA SER A 64 4.15 -8.37 8.35
C SER A 64 3.45 -8.74 9.65
N VAL A 65 2.71 -9.85 9.64
CA VAL A 65 1.98 -10.31 10.83
C VAL A 65 2.87 -11.29 11.59
N ALA A 66 3.36 -10.90 12.77
CA ALA A 66 4.09 -11.82 13.63
C ALA A 66 3.10 -12.71 14.41
N GLY A 67 2.86 -13.95 13.96
CA GLY A 67 2.04 -14.91 14.73
C GLY A 67 1.47 -16.07 13.92
N ASP A 68 1.22 -17.20 14.59
CA ASP A 68 0.75 -18.47 14.03
C ASP A 68 -0.73 -18.48 13.63
N GLY A 69 -1.22 -17.43 12.96
CA GLY A 69 -2.52 -17.44 12.27
C GLY A 69 -3.78 -17.68 13.13
N SER A 70 -3.66 -17.75 14.46
CA SER A 70 -4.79 -17.97 15.38
C SER A 70 -5.40 -16.68 15.95
N ALA A 71 -4.74 -15.53 15.76
CA ALA A 71 -5.14 -14.25 16.35
C ALA A 71 -5.81 -13.32 15.32
N SER A 72 -6.90 -13.74 14.66
CA SER A 72 -7.75 -12.76 13.96
C SER A 72 -9.15 -13.30 13.67
N LEU A 73 -9.90 -13.62 14.73
CA LEU A 73 -11.35 -13.81 14.63
C LEU A 73 -12.14 -12.85 15.52
N LEU A 74 -11.48 -12.09 16.40
CA LEU A 74 -12.11 -11.21 17.37
C LEU A 74 -11.28 -9.94 17.60
N GLY A 75 -11.03 -9.14 16.55
CA GLY A 75 -10.58 -7.74 16.65
C GLY A 75 -9.61 -7.39 17.78
N SER A 76 -8.58 -8.22 18.00
CA SER A 76 -7.61 -8.05 19.08
C SER A 76 -6.28 -7.60 18.47
N ASP A 77 -6.09 -6.28 18.54
CA ASP A 77 -4.85 -5.52 18.59
C ASP A 77 -3.74 -5.79 17.54
N ASP A 78 -3.51 -4.74 16.75
CA ASP A 78 -2.37 -4.42 15.88
C ASP A 78 -0.98 -4.44 16.59
N LEU A 79 -0.82 -5.17 17.70
CA LEU A 79 0.37 -5.12 18.57
C LEU A 79 1.56 -5.94 18.08
N ASP A 80 1.38 -6.76 17.04
CA ASP A 80 2.42 -7.63 16.47
C ASP A 80 2.65 -7.39 14.96
N ASP A 81 2.05 -6.35 14.36
CA ASP A 81 2.28 -5.99 12.97
C ASP A 81 3.57 -5.16 12.84
N GLU A 82 4.60 -5.68 12.17
CA GLU A 82 5.87 -4.99 11.93
C GLU A 82 5.85 -4.27 10.57
N VAL A 83 6.39 -3.04 10.52
CA VAL A 83 6.47 -2.26 9.27
C VAL A 83 7.62 -2.76 8.40
N ASP A 84 7.27 -3.51 7.36
CA ASP A 84 8.20 -4.08 6.37
C ASP A 84 8.49 -3.13 5.21
N LEU A 85 7.56 -2.22 4.91
CA LEU A 85 7.65 -1.30 3.78
C LEU A 85 7.11 0.07 4.18
N TRP A 86 7.89 1.10 3.92
CA TRP A 86 7.46 2.50 3.91
C TRP A 86 7.87 3.12 2.58
N LEU A 87 6.90 3.55 1.78
CA LEU A 87 7.14 4.13 0.47
C LEU A 87 6.20 5.30 0.21
N GLU A 88 6.74 6.37 -0.35
CA GLU A 88 5.97 7.50 -0.90
C GLU A 88 6.13 7.52 -2.41
N ILE A 89 5.01 7.49 -3.13
CA ILE A 89 4.99 7.60 -4.59
C ILE A 89 4.70 9.06 -4.93
N PRO A 90 5.67 9.81 -5.49
CA PRO A 90 5.48 11.22 -5.80
C PRO A 90 4.54 11.43 -6.99
N ARG A 91 3.88 12.59 -7.02
CA ARG A 91 3.18 13.07 -8.22
C ARG A 91 4.22 13.44 -9.28
N PRO A 92 4.28 12.76 -10.44
CA PRO A 92 5.18 13.16 -11.51
C PRO A 92 4.89 14.60 -11.94
N ARG A 93 5.94 15.38 -12.13
CA ARG A 93 5.85 16.69 -12.79
C ARG A 93 5.95 16.44 -14.29
N ILE A 94 4.81 16.46 -14.98
CA ILE A 94 4.71 16.31 -16.44
C ILE A 94 4.81 17.69 -17.09
#